data_AF-A0A7C9DTR0-F1
#
_entry.id   AF-A0A7C9DTR0-F1
#
_cell.length_a   1.000
_cell.length_b   1.000
_cell.length_c   1.000
_cell.angle_alpha   90.00
_cell.angle_beta   90.00
_cell.angle_gamma   90.00
#
_symmetry.space_group_name_H-M   'P 1'
#
loop_
_entity.id
_entity.type
_entity.pdbx_description
1 polymer ?
#
loop_
_entity_poly.entity_id
_entity_poly.type
_entity_poly.pdbx_seq_one_letter_code
_entity_poly.pdbx_strand_id
1 'polypeptide(L)'
;ALKNDIKQRESMWSTVYWELVEPAVKIRTLRARLIGVDRSDINKVFIQLTLEFLTKQKFEAYDSNGAVVAGDKNKEVLVRDIWVFEKSLFHPGAYWRLCGRISL
;
A
#
# COMPACT_ATOMS: atom_id res chain seq x y z
N ALA A 1 10.33 -4.48 -6.03
CA ALA A 1 9.95 -4.78 -4.64
C ALA A 1 8.49 -5.19 -4.58
N LEU A 2 7.52 -4.27 -4.50
CA LEU A 2 6.08 -4.59 -4.29
C LEU A 2 5.49 -5.63 -5.25
N LYS A 3 5.73 -5.51 -6.57
CA LYS A 3 5.23 -6.47 -7.57
C LYS A 3 5.79 -7.88 -7.39
N ASN A 4 7.02 -8.02 -6.91
CA ASN A 4 7.64 -9.33 -6.67
C ASN A 4 7.12 -9.92 -5.35
N ASP A 5 6.96 -9.10 -4.31
CA ASP A 5 6.36 -9.52 -3.04
C ASP A 5 4.93 -10.06 -3.26
N ILE A 6 4.14 -9.39 -4.11
CA ILE A 6 2.80 -9.84 -4.49
C ILE A 6 2.86 -11.20 -5.19
N LYS A 7 3.69 -11.34 -6.22
CA LYS A 7 3.84 -12.62 -6.94
C LYS A 7 4.29 -13.76 -6.04
N GLN A 8 5.22 -13.49 -5.12
CA GLN A 8 5.69 -14.51 -4.18
C GLN A 8 4.56 -14.95 -3.25
N ARG A 9 3.75 -14.00 -2.75
CA ARG A 9 2.58 -14.32 -1.93
C ARG A 9 1.53 -15.11 -2.69
N GLU A 10 1.19 -14.68 -3.91
CA GLU A 10 0.25 -15.37 -4.80
C GLU A 10 0.69 -16.80 -5.15
N SER A 11 2.00 -17.10 -5.10
CA SER A 11 2.50 -18.47 -5.33
C SER A 11 2.19 -19.44 -4.18
N MET A 12 1.94 -18.92 -2.97
CA MET A 12 1.67 -19.73 -1.78
C MET A 12 0.23 -19.57 -1.27
N TRP A 13 -0.38 -18.40 -1.49
CA TRP A 13 -1.69 -18.04 -0.99
C TRP A 13 -2.68 -18.02 -2.14
N SER A 14 -3.62 -18.97 -2.11
CA SER A 14 -4.71 -19.04 -3.08
C SER A 14 -5.81 -18.03 -2.76
N THR A 15 -6.08 -17.80 -1.48
CA THR A 15 -7.11 -16.87 -1.02
C THR A 15 -6.66 -16.16 0.25
N VAL A 16 -7.13 -14.94 0.43
CA VAL A 16 -6.79 -14.11 1.59
C VAL A 16 -8.06 -13.51 2.17
N TYR A 17 -8.27 -13.71 3.47
CA TYR A 17 -9.13 -12.87 4.28
C TYR A 17 -8.31 -11.67 4.77
N TRP A 18 -8.82 -10.46 4.54
CA TRP A 18 -8.25 -9.25 5.10
C TRP A 18 -9.34 -8.26 5.47
N GLU A 19 -9.23 -7.72 6.68
CA GLU A 19 -10.16 -6.74 7.23
C GLU A 19 -9.36 -5.61 7.88
N LEU A 20 -9.65 -4.37 7.46
CA LEU A 20 -9.23 -3.19 8.18
C LEU A 20 -10.19 -2.95 9.34
N VAL A 21 -9.67 -2.95 10.57
CA VAL A 21 -10.47 -2.59 11.74
C VAL A 21 -10.45 -1.08 11.89
N GLU A 22 -11.60 -0.46 11.63
CA GLU A 22 -11.78 0.98 11.72
C GLU A 22 -12.14 1.44 13.15
N PRO A 23 -11.77 2.67 13.55
CA PRO A 23 -11.00 3.64 12.78
C PRO A 23 -9.49 3.35 12.77
N ALA A 24 -8.78 3.91 11.79
CA ALA A 24 -7.31 3.92 11.80
C ALA A 24 -6.79 4.59 13.08
N VAL A 25 -5.78 3.98 13.72
CA VAL A 25 -5.18 4.51 14.96
C VAL A 25 -4.47 5.83 14.69
N LYS A 26 -3.73 5.91 13.58
CA LYS A 26 -3.04 7.13 13.15
C LYS A 26 -2.77 7.11 11.66
N ILE A 27 -2.93 8.26 11.01
CA ILE A 27 -2.45 8.52 9.65
C ILE A 27 -1.59 9.78 9.70
N ARG A 28 -0.36 9.72 9.19
CA ARG A 28 0.59 10.84 9.23
C ARG A 28 1.31 11.01 7.90
N THR A 29 1.36 12.22 7.39
CA THR A 29 2.25 12.57 6.27
C THR A 29 3.70 12.60 6.73
N LEU A 30 4.53 11.73 6.16
CA LEU A 30 5.97 11.72 6.42
C LEU A 30 6.72 12.65 5.48
N ARG A 31 6.30 12.70 4.20
CA ARG A 31 6.93 13.55 3.19
C ARG A 31 5.97 13.87 2.06
N ALA A 32 6.06 15.09 1.54
CA ALA A 32 5.46 15.49 0.28
C ALA A 32 6.57 15.95 -0.67
N ARG A 33 6.50 15.56 -1.94
CA ARG A 33 7.46 15.98 -2.97
C ARG A 33 6.74 16.30 -4.27
N LEU A 34 7.33 17.23 -5.01
CA LEU A 34 7.01 17.49 -6.40
C LEU A 34 8.12 16.87 -7.25
N ILE A 35 7.76 16.10 -8.28
CA ILE A 35 8.70 15.39 -9.14
C ILE A 35 8.48 15.87 -10.58
N GLY A 36 9.44 16.63 -11.11
CA GLY A 36 9.53 16.91 -12.54
C GLY A 36 10.33 15.82 -13.25
N VAL A 37 9.77 15.22 -14.30
CA VAL A 37 10.45 14.17 -15.08
C VAL A 37 11.35 14.75 -16.17
N ASP A 38 11.08 15.98 -16.60
CA ASP A 38 11.80 16.68 -17.65
C ASP A 38 12.31 18.03 -17.13
N ARG A 39 13.60 18.33 -17.31
CA ARG A 39 14.20 19.61 -16.88
C ARG A 39 13.75 20.78 -17.75
N SER A 40 13.34 20.49 -18.98
CA SER A 40 12.91 21.49 -19.97
C SER A 40 11.39 21.69 -19.99
N ASP A 41 10.62 20.76 -19.42
CA ASP A 41 9.15 20.80 -19.40
C ASP A 41 8.63 20.70 -17.97
N ILE A 42 8.47 21.87 -17.35
CA ILE A 42 7.93 22.02 -15.99
C ILE A 42 6.45 21.68 -15.87
N ASN A 43 5.75 21.38 -16.97
CA ASN A 43 4.35 20.96 -16.91
C ASN A 43 4.22 19.47 -16.62
N LYS A 44 5.22 18.65 -16.98
CA LYS A 44 5.21 17.20 -16.72
C LYS A 44 5.66 16.87 -15.30
N VAL A 45 4.76 17.15 -14.35
CA VAL A 45 5.04 17.06 -12.93
C VAL A 45 4.07 16.12 -12.22
N PHE A 46 4.61 15.39 -11.24
CA PHE A 46 3.88 14.51 -10.34
C PHE A 46 3.97 15.03 -8.91
N ILE A 47 2.91 14.88 -8.13
CA ILE A 47 2.97 15.02 -6.68
C ILE A 47 3.10 13.62 -6.10
N GLN A 48 4.03 13.47 -5.16
CA GLN A 48 4.20 12.25 -4.39
C GLN A 48 4.01 12.52 -2.89
N LEU A 49 3.17 11.73 -2.24
CA LEU A 49 2.93 11.76 -0.80
C LEU A 49 3.36 10.43 -0.18
N THR A 50 4.24 10.49 0.81
CA THR A 50 4.61 9.35 1.65
C THR A 50 3.84 9.46 2.96
N LEU A 51 2.96 8.50 3.22
CA LEU A 51 2.08 8.46 4.38
C LEU A 51 2.42 7.25 5.25
N GLU A 52 2.45 7.46 6.55
CA GLU A 52 2.47 6.41 7.57
C GLU A 52 1.05 6.13 8.03
N PHE A 53 0.69 4.85 8.04
CA PHE A 53 -0.54 4.32 8.59
C PHE A 53 -0.21 3.44 9.78
N LEU A 54 -0.84 3.71 10.91
CA LEU A 54 -0.91 2.80 12.04
C LEU A 54 -2.37 2.34 12.14
N THR A 55 -2.61 1.07 11.86
CA THR A 55 -3.97 0.51 11.80
C THR A 55 -4.02 -0.82 12.52
N LYS A 56 -5.23 -1.21 12.94
CA LYS A 56 -5.51 -2.56 13.38
C LYS A 56 -6.05 -3.35 12.18
N GLN A 57 -5.55 -4.55 11.98
CA GLN A 57 -5.92 -5.41 10.85
C GLN A 57 -6.17 -6.84 11.34
N LYS A 58 -7.04 -7.57 10.65
CA LYS A 58 -7.15 -9.03 10.78
C LYS A 58 -6.80 -9.63 9.42
N PHE A 59 -6.08 -10.75 9.44
CA PHE A 59 -5.54 -11.36 8.23
C PHE A 59 -5.44 -12.87 8.40
N GLU A 60 -5.87 -13.60 7.38
CA GLU A 60 -5.67 -15.06 7.26
C GLU A 60 -5.49 -15.42 5.79
N ALA A 61 -4.44 -16.16 5.47
CA ALA A 61 -4.16 -16.65 4.13
C ALA A 61 -4.37 -18.16 4.07
N TYR A 62 -4.90 -18.61 2.94
CA TYR A 62 -5.25 -20.00 2.68
C TYR A 62 -4.49 -20.54 1.46
N ASP A 63 -4.12 -21.82 1.50
CA ASP A 63 -3.62 -22.54 0.34
C ASP A 63 -4.76 -22.94 -0.62
N SER A 64 -4.43 -23.66 -1.70
CA SER A 64 -5.43 -24.15 -2.67
C SER A 64 -6.40 -25.19 -2.11
N ASN A 65 -6.07 -25.83 -0.98
CA ASN A 65 -6.92 -26.81 -0.30
C ASN A 65 -7.83 -26.15 0.76
N GLY A 66 -7.71 -24.84 0.95
CA GLY A 66 -8.44 -24.09 1.98
C GLY A 66 -7.81 -24.20 3.37
N ALA A 67 -6.61 -24.76 3.51
CA ALA A 67 -5.90 -24.82 4.78
C ALA A 67 -5.26 -23.47 5.10
N VAL A 68 -5.27 -23.08 6.37
CA VAL A 68 -4.63 -21.84 6.84
C VAL A 68 -3.12 -22.00 6.78
N VAL A 69 -2.44 -21.09 6.08
CA VAL A 69 -0.98 -21.07 5.93
C VAL A 69 -0.32 -19.87 6.61
N ALA A 70 -1.08 -18.81 6.90
CA ALA A 70 -0.59 -17.66 7.66
C ALA A 70 -1.73 -16.86 8.28
N GLY A 71 -1.47 -16.21 9.41
CA GLY A 71 -2.42 -15.31 10.07
C GLY A 71 -3.44 -16.01 10.95
N ASP A 72 -4.38 -15.20 11.45
CA ASP A 72 -5.55 -15.60 12.24
C ASP A 72 -6.61 -14.51 12.05
N LYS A 73 -7.73 -14.86 11.40
CA LYS A 73 -8.79 -13.89 11.10
C LYS A 73 -9.53 -13.38 12.33
N ASN A 74 -9.43 -14.05 13.47
CA ASN A 74 -10.09 -13.64 14.70
C ASN A 74 -9.23 -12.72 15.57
N LYS A 75 -7.95 -12.55 15.21
CA LYS A 75 -6.99 -11.76 15.98
C LYS A 75 -6.69 -10.43 15.31
N GLU A 76 -6.90 -9.35 16.06
CA GLU A 76 -6.43 -8.03 15.66
C GLU A 76 -4.92 -7.90 15.87
N VAL A 77 -4.22 -7.43 14.84
CA VAL A 77 -2.80 -7.08 14.92
C VAL A 77 -2.61 -5.61 14.59
N LEU A 78 -1.71 -4.95 15.33
CA LEU A 78 -1.33 -3.57 15.07
C LEU A 78 -0.26 -3.55 13.97
N VAL A 79 -0.58 -2.91 12.84
CA VAL A 79 0.27 -2.87 11.66
C VAL A 79 0.69 -1.42 11.41
N ARG A 80 1.99 -1.23 11.17
CA ARG A 80 2.56 0.04 10.74
C ARG A 80 3.02 -0.09 9.30
N ASP A 81 2.33 0.60 8.39
CA ASP A 81 2.66 0.63 6.97
C ASP A 81 3.09 2.02 6.53
N ILE A 82 4.04 2.08 5.59
CA ILE A 82 4.42 3.32 4.93
C ILE A 82 4.15 3.19 3.44
N TRP A 83 3.15 3.93 2.97
CA TRP A 83 2.67 3.90 1.60
C TRP A 83 3.02 5.19 0.87
N VAL A 84 3.39 5.06 -0.40
CA VAL A 84 3.70 6.17 -1.28
C VAL A 84 2.60 6.28 -2.32
N PHE A 85 1.95 7.43 -2.36
CA PHE A 85 0.93 7.79 -3.33
C PHE A 85 1.47 8.79 -4.33
N GLU A 86 1.03 8.69 -5.57
CA GLU A 86 1.41 9.60 -6.64
C GLU A 86 0.17 10.07 -7.42
N LYS A 87 0.17 11.33 -7.85
CA LYS A 87 -0.79 11.87 -8.80
C LYS A 87 -0.07 12.74 -9.83
N SER A 88 -0.37 12.56 -11.11
CA SER A 88 0.10 13.46 -12.17
C SER A 88 -0.72 14.76 -12.16
N LEU A 89 -0.05 15.89 -12.42
CA LEU A 89 -0.70 17.21 -12.49
C LEU A 89 -1.11 17.63 -13.90
N PHE A 90 -0.59 16.95 -14.92
CA PHE A 90 -0.75 17.32 -16.32
C PHE A 90 -1.77 16.48 -17.09
N HIS A 91 -2.34 15.46 -16.45
CA HIS A 91 -3.44 14.69 -17.04
C HIS A 91 -4.76 15.14 -16.42
N PRO A 92 -5.67 15.73 -17.20
CA PRO A 92 -7.04 15.99 -16.75
C PRO A 92 -7.69 14.69 -16.25
N GLY A 93 -8.32 14.73 -15.07
CA GLY A 93 -8.94 13.55 -14.46
C GLY A 93 -7.97 12.60 -13.72
N ALA A 94 -6.70 12.97 -13.54
CA ALA A 94 -5.78 12.17 -12.74
C ALA A 94 -6.24 12.03 -11.28
N TYR A 95 -6.12 10.82 -10.75
CA TYR A 95 -6.40 10.44 -9.37
C TYR A 95 -5.13 9.98 -8.66
N TRP A 96 -5.18 9.92 -7.33
CA TRP A 96 -4.09 9.39 -6.51
C TRP A 96 -3.98 7.88 -6.70
N ARG A 97 -2.76 7.41 -6.95
CA ARG A 97 -2.46 5.98 -7.13
C ARG A 97 -1.42 5.55 -6.12
N LEU A 98 -1.56 4.33 -5.60
CA LEU A 98 -0.53 3.70 -4.79
C LEU A 98 0.64 3.30 -5.71
N CYS A 99 1.83 3.83 -5.44
CA CYS A 99 3.02 3.59 -6.28
C CYS A 99 4.12 2.79 -5.58
N GLY A 100 4.10 2.71 -4.24
CA GLY A 100 5.11 1.94 -3.52
C GLY A 100 4.83 1.78 -2.04
N ARG A 101 5.53 0.82 -1.45
CA ARG A 101 5.62 0.59 0.00
C ARG A 101 7.06 0.77 0.43
N ILE A 102 7.29 1.46 1.54
CA ILE A 102 8.61 1.52 2.17
C ILE A 102 8.64 0.43 3.25
N SER A 103 9.57 -0.51 3.13
CA SER A 103 9.91 -1.44 4.21
C SER A 103 10.71 -0.68 5.27
N LEU A 104 10.30 -0.83 6.53
CA LEU A 104 11.09 -0.40 7.68
C LEU A 104 12.23 -1.38 7.95
#